data_AF-A0A2R4FGH4-F1
#
_entry.id   AF-A0A2R4FGH4-F1
#
_cell.length_a   1.000
_cell.length_b   1.000
_cell.length_c   1.000
_cell.angle_alpha   90.00
_cell.angle_beta   90.00
_cell.angle_gamma   90.00
#
_symmetry.space_group_name_H-M   'P 1'
#
loop_
_entity.id
_entity.type
_entity.pdbx_description
1 polymer ?
#
loop_
_entity_poly.entity_id
_entity_poly.type
_entity_poly.pdbx_seq_one_letter_code
_entity_poly.pdbx_strand_id
1 'polypeptide(L)'
;MAPKHSVDEEFREFVAARSAALLRTAYLLAGDWATAEDLLQTALTKTYLAWKRLGEIEAVEPYARRVLINTATSWWRRRWHGERPTEVLPERPAPDQIEEQLERDRLWRHVRTLPVRQRAVLVLRFYEDLSEAQTAALLDISPGTVKSQTSRALSTLRRRLGAEADSRVPQGEEALTPVPLRAADGDGGRFEPAQQSFGQRPALPPELPRPRQAGARRPAALSVPAPPGPAVGAEA
;
A
#
# COMPACT_ATOMS: atom_id res chain seq x y z
N MET A 1 -31.07 31.55 -3.45
CA MET A 1 -29.76 31.52 -4.11
C MET A 1 -28.75 31.24 -3.02
N ALA A 2 -28.24 30.01 -2.93
CA ALA A 2 -27.24 29.66 -1.91
C ALA A 2 -26.00 30.55 -2.08
N PRO A 3 -25.35 30.99 -0.98
CA PRO A 3 -24.15 31.80 -1.10
C PRO A 3 -23.10 31.00 -1.89
N LYS A 4 -22.51 31.64 -2.91
CA LYS A 4 -21.29 31.10 -3.52
C LYS A 4 -20.23 31.10 -2.43
N HIS A 5 -19.87 29.92 -1.94
CA HIS A 5 -18.72 29.78 -1.07
C HIS A 5 -17.51 30.42 -1.74
N SER A 6 -16.72 31.16 -0.96
CA SER A 6 -15.46 31.68 -1.49
C SER A 6 -14.55 30.49 -1.82
N VAL A 7 -13.66 30.65 -2.81
CA VAL A 7 -12.65 29.63 -3.16
C VAL A 7 -11.89 29.15 -1.92
N ASP A 8 -11.63 30.04 -0.97
CA ASP A 8 -10.94 29.75 0.29
C ASP A 8 -11.77 28.84 1.22
N GLU A 9 -13.09 28.99 1.22
CA GLU A 9 -14.00 28.18 2.02
C GLU A 9 -14.15 26.78 1.44
N GLU A 10 -14.39 26.67 0.13
CA GLU A 10 -14.41 25.38 -0.58
C GLU A 10 -13.07 24.63 -0.42
N PHE A 11 -11.95 25.35 -0.48
CA PHE A 11 -10.63 24.79 -0.25
C PHE A 11 -10.47 24.28 1.19
N ARG A 12 -10.91 25.03 2.20
CA ARG A 12 -10.85 24.58 3.60
C ARG A 12 -11.68 23.33 3.83
N GLU A 13 -12.89 23.26 3.27
CA GLU A 13 -13.75 22.08 3.36
C GLU A 13 -13.08 20.86 2.70
N PHE A 14 -12.48 21.05 1.53
CA PHE A 14 -11.73 19.99 0.86
C PHE A 14 -10.52 19.52 1.68
N VAL A 15 -9.74 20.44 2.24
CA VAL A 15 -8.58 20.10 3.08
C VAL A 15 -9.05 19.33 4.32
N ALA A 16 -10.10 19.78 4.98
CA ALA A 16 -10.67 19.09 6.13
C ALA A 16 -11.13 17.65 5.76
N ALA A 17 -11.77 17.49 4.61
CA ALA A 17 -12.30 16.20 4.16
C ALA A 17 -11.22 15.23 3.66
N ARG A 18 -10.14 15.71 3.02
CA ARG A 18 -9.20 14.87 2.24
C ARG A 18 -7.77 14.84 2.75
N SER A 19 -7.38 15.73 3.66
CA SER A 19 -6.01 15.79 4.19
C SER A 19 -5.55 14.46 4.79
N ALA A 20 -6.38 13.78 5.60
CA ALA A 20 -6.01 12.51 6.23
C ALA A 20 -5.70 11.40 5.20
N ALA A 21 -6.53 11.29 4.16
CA ALA A 21 -6.34 10.30 3.10
C ALA A 21 -5.08 10.61 2.26
N LEU A 22 -4.88 11.87 1.89
CA LEU A 22 -3.70 12.32 1.15
C LEU A 22 -2.41 12.17 1.98
N LEU A 23 -2.47 12.50 3.27
CA LEU A 23 -1.33 12.35 4.19
C LEU A 23 -0.93 10.88 4.33
N ARG A 24 -1.93 9.99 4.44
CA ARG A 24 -1.69 8.55 4.45
C ARG A 24 -0.92 8.16 3.19
N THR A 25 -1.42 8.44 1.99
CA THR A 25 -0.70 8.17 0.73
C THR A 25 0.72 8.75 0.73
N ALA A 26 0.89 10.00 1.17
CA ALA A 26 2.20 10.66 1.22
C ALA A 26 3.18 9.90 2.13
N TYR A 27 2.72 9.49 3.31
CA TYR A 27 3.49 8.68 4.25
C TYR A 27 3.87 7.32 3.67
N LEU A 28 2.96 6.68 2.91
CA LEU A 28 3.24 5.41 2.27
C LEU A 28 4.36 5.52 1.23
N LEU A 29 4.39 6.63 0.51
CA LEU A 29 5.42 6.91 -0.50
C LEU A 29 6.76 7.29 0.16
N ALA A 30 6.72 8.23 1.11
CA ALA A 30 7.90 8.78 1.78
C ALA A 30 8.57 7.73 2.68
N GLY A 31 7.81 7.14 3.61
CA GLY A 31 8.30 6.23 4.64
C GLY A 31 8.62 6.91 5.99
N ASP A 32 8.46 8.23 6.10
CA ASP A 32 8.61 9.04 7.30
C ASP A 32 7.59 10.19 7.32
N TRP A 33 7.28 10.70 8.52
CA TRP A 33 6.23 11.70 8.73
C TRP A 33 6.61 13.09 8.23
N ALA A 34 7.84 13.54 8.48
CA ALA A 34 8.28 14.87 8.09
C ALA A 34 8.18 15.06 6.57
N THR A 35 8.74 14.12 5.80
CA THR A 35 8.66 14.16 4.34
C THR A 35 7.22 14.02 3.84
N ALA A 36 6.37 13.25 4.52
CA ALA A 36 4.96 13.09 4.16
C ALA A 36 4.16 14.39 4.32
N GLU A 37 4.36 15.11 5.42
CA GLU A 37 3.73 16.40 5.69
C GLU A 37 4.17 17.44 4.66
N ASP A 38 5.47 17.51 4.36
CA ASP A 38 6.01 18.43 3.36
C ASP A 38 5.45 18.14 1.96
N LEU A 39 5.30 16.85 1.62
CA LEU A 39 4.67 16.41 0.37
C LEU A 39 3.20 16.84 0.29
N LEU A 40 2.45 16.62 1.38
CA LEU A 40 1.04 16.99 1.47
C LEU A 40 0.88 18.50 1.31
N GLN A 41 1.63 19.29 2.07
CA GLN A 41 1.58 20.75 2.01
C GLN A 41 1.88 21.23 0.59
N THR A 42 2.97 20.75 -0.01
CA THR A 42 3.33 21.10 -1.39
C THR A 42 2.22 20.76 -2.39
N ALA A 43 1.57 19.60 -2.22
CA ALA A 43 0.49 19.18 -3.11
C ALA A 43 -0.77 20.04 -2.94
N LEU A 44 -1.15 20.35 -1.70
CA LEU A 44 -2.28 21.23 -1.40
C LEU A 44 -2.04 22.65 -1.90
N THR A 45 -0.83 23.21 -1.75
CA THR A 45 -0.48 24.54 -2.30
C THR A 45 -0.65 24.57 -3.82
N LYS A 46 -0.12 23.57 -4.54
CA LYS A 46 -0.27 23.48 -6.00
C LYS A 46 -1.73 23.28 -6.42
N THR A 47 -2.50 22.54 -5.62
CA THR A 47 -3.94 22.34 -5.85
C THR A 47 -4.72 23.64 -5.68
N TYR A 48 -4.43 24.41 -4.62
CA TYR A 48 -5.01 25.71 -4.39
C TYR A 48 -4.73 26.70 -5.54
N LEU A 49 -3.49 26.75 -6.03
CA LEU A 49 -3.13 27.60 -7.17
C LEU A 49 -3.87 27.19 -8.46
N ALA A 50 -4.23 25.92 -8.61
CA ALA A 50 -5.00 25.43 -9.75
C ALA A 50 -6.52 25.53 -9.55
N TRP A 51 -7.00 25.87 -8.35
CA TRP A 51 -8.41 25.75 -7.96
C TRP A 51 -9.37 26.49 -8.90
N LYS A 52 -9.08 27.77 -9.18
CA LYS A 52 -9.88 28.61 -10.08
C LYS A 52 -10.00 28.06 -11.49
N ARG A 53 -9.03 27.25 -11.94
CA ARG A 53 -9.04 26.61 -13.26
C ARG A 53 -9.79 25.27 -13.25
N LEU A 54 -9.83 24.57 -12.12
CA LEU A 54 -10.45 23.25 -11.99
C LEU A 54 -11.98 23.33 -11.89
N GLY A 55 -12.50 24.44 -11.38
CA GLY A 55 -13.92 24.80 -11.42
C GLY A 55 -14.81 24.04 -10.42
N GLU A 56 -14.68 22.71 -10.35
CA GLU A 56 -15.52 21.86 -9.50
C GLU A 56 -14.70 20.91 -8.61
N ILE A 57 -15.21 20.65 -7.41
CA ILE A 57 -14.57 19.81 -6.38
C ILE A 57 -14.33 18.37 -6.88
N GLU A 58 -15.21 17.83 -7.72
CA GLU A 58 -15.06 16.49 -8.31
C GLU A 58 -13.80 16.35 -9.17
N ALA A 59 -13.34 17.45 -9.78
CA ALA A 59 -12.08 17.49 -10.52
C ALA A 59 -10.86 17.73 -9.59
N VAL A 60 -11.07 18.32 -8.41
CA VAL A 60 -10.00 18.68 -7.47
C VAL A 60 -9.40 17.45 -6.81
N GLU A 61 -10.19 16.49 -6.33
CA GLU A 61 -9.62 15.34 -5.61
C GLU A 61 -8.66 14.50 -6.47
N PRO A 62 -9.05 14.06 -7.69
CA PRO A 62 -8.14 13.32 -8.56
C PRO A 62 -6.90 14.15 -8.93
N TYR A 63 -7.06 15.47 -9.08
CA TYR A 63 -5.95 16.39 -9.35
C TYR A 63 -4.98 16.45 -8.17
N ALA A 64 -5.47 16.67 -6.94
CA ALA A 64 -4.65 16.76 -5.73
C ALA A 64 -3.84 15.48 -5.50
N ARG A 65 -4.48 14.33 -5.64
CA ARG A 65 -3.84 13.01 -5.55
C ARG A 65 -2.75 12.84 -6.61
N ARG A 66 -3.05 13.22 -7.86
CA ARG A 66 -2.06 13.19 -8.95
C ARG A 66 -0.88 14.13 -8.67
N VAL A 67 -1.13 15.34 -8.15
CA VAL A 67 -0.09 16.30 -7.77
C VAL A 67 0.78 15.75 -6.64
N LEU A 68 0.18 15.10 -5.65
CA LEU A 68 0.89 14.45 -4.54
C LEU A 68 1.85 13.37 -5.07
N ILE A 69 1.32 12.43 -5.87
CA ILE A 69 2.11 11.34 -6.46
C ILE A 69 3.24 11.89 -7.34
N ASN A 70 2.96 12.86 -8.20
CA ASN A 70 3.98 13.48 -9.06
C ASN A 70 5.05 14.21 -8.25
N THR A 71 4.66 14.87 -7.15
CA THR A 71 5.61 15.58 -6.28
C THR A 71 6.51 14.60 -5.55
N ALA A 72 5.95 13.54 -4.95
CA ALA A 72 6.72 12.45 -4.36
C ALA A 72 7.67 11.81 -5.37
N THR A 73 7.16 11.55 -6.58
CA THR A 73 7.92 10.94 -7.67
C THR A 73 9.00 11.87 -8.24
N SER A 74 8.87 13.18 -8.08
CA SER A 74 9.95 14.12 -8.42
C SER A 74 11.02 14.16 -7.33
N TRP A 75 10.61 14.19 -6.06
CA TRP A 75 11.52 14.33 -4.92
C TRP A 75 12.48 13.16 -4.80
N TRP A 76 11.96 11.94 -4.82
CA TRP A 76 12.79 10.75 -4.69
C TRP A 76 13.73 10.50 -5.90
N ARG A 77 13.42 11.05 -7.11
CA ARG A 77 14.27 11.00 -8.30
C ARG A 77 15.43 11.96 -8.15
N ARG A 78 15.16 13.15 -7.59
CA ARG A 78 16.22 14.11 -7.25
C ARG A 78 17.12 13.58 -6.14
N ARG A 79 16.53 12.94 -5.11
CA ARG A 79 17.26 12.33 -3.99
C ARG A 79 18.03 11.07 -4.36
N TRP A 80 17.69 10.41 -5.49
CA TRP A 80 18.47 9.32 -6.07
C TRP A 80 19.94 9.70 -6.36
N HIS A 81 20.24 11.00 -6.50
CA HIS A 81 21.61 11.50 -6.74
C HIS A 81 22.46 11.70 -5.48
N GLY A 82 21.96 11.40 -4.28
CA GLY A 82 22.76 11.51 -3.06
C GLY A 82 21.94 11.21 -1.81
N GLU A 83 22.38 10.18 -1.09
CA GLU A 83 21.91 9.72 0.22
C GLU A 83 20.64 8.85 0.30
N ARG A 84 20.75 7.80 1.13
CA ARG A 84 19.68 6.91 1.58
C ARG A 84 19.36 7.27 3.03
N PRO A 85 18.29 8.02 3.31
CA PRO A 85 17.86 8.23 4.69
C PRO A 85 17.30 6.92 5.25
N THR A 86 17.80 6.50 6.41
CA THR A 86 17.18 5.45 7.23
C THR A 86 16.93 6.03 8.61
N GLU A 87 15.69 6.46 8.86
CA GLU A 87 15.19 6.68 10.21
C GLU A 87 13.83 6.01 10.35
N VAL A 88 13.68 5.20 11.41
CA VAL A 88 12.42 4.56 11.78
C VAL A 88 11.84 5.35 12.94
N LEU A 89 10.87 6.21 12.66
CA LEU A 89 10.04 6.88 13.67
C LEU A 89 8.71 6.13 13.87
N PRO A 90 8.19 6.05 15.12
CA PRO A 90 6.95 5.34 15.43
C PRO A 90 5.69 6.11 15.00
N GLU A 91 4.63 5.35 14.73
CA GLU A 91 3.29 5.83 14.36
C GLU A 91 2.53 6.43 15.56
N ARG A 92 1.83 7.54 15.36
CA ARG A 92 0.71 7.96 16.22
C ARG A 92 -0.60 7.59 15.53
N PRO A 93 -1.44 6.73 16.11
CA PRO A 93 -2.71 6.38 15.51
C PRO A 93 -3.71 7.53 15.65
N ALA A 94 -4.41 7.85 14.56
CA ALA A 94 -5.70 8.53 14.62
C ALA A 94 -6.80 7.49 14.94
N PRO A 95 -7.84 7.85 15.72
CA PRO A 95 -8.84 6.89 16.16
C PRO A 95 -9.82 6.59 15.03
N ASP A 96 -9.74 5.38 14.47
CA ASP A 96 -10.88 4.51 14.16
C ASP A 96 -10.39 3.25 13.41
N GLN A 97 -10.90 2.09 13.82
CA GLN A 97 -10.62 0.73 13.30
C GLN A 97 -9.32 0.05 13.75
N ILE A 98 -9.22 -0.23 15.05
CA ILE A 98 -8.00 -0.72 15.70
C ILE A 98 -7.46 -2.05 15.13
N GLU A 99 -8.27 -3.09 14.87
CA GLU A 99 -7.74 -4.40 14.46
C GLU A 99 -7.30 -4.48 12.99
N GLU A 100 -8.12 -4.02 12.05
CA GLU A 100 -7.75 -3.96 10.61
C GLU A 100 -6.57 -3.00 10.39
N GLN A 101 -6.51 -1.92 11.19
CA GLN A 101 -5.39 -0.99 11.16
C GLN A 101 -4.13 -1.61 11.75
N LEU A 102 -4.20 -2.37 12.84
CA LEU A 102 -3.03 -3.05 13.42
C LEU A 102 -2.41 -4.08 12.46
N GLU A 103 -3.21 -4.81 11.67
CA GLU A 103 -2.69 -5.71 10.64
C GLU A 103 -2.11 -4.97 9.43
N ARG A 104 -2.78 -3.91 8.97
CA ARG A 104 -2.25 -3.02 7.92
C ARG A 104 -0.93 -2.37 8.37
N ASP A 105 -0.84 -1.90 9.61
CA ASP A 105 0.34 -1.29 10.21
C ASP A 105 1.50 -2.29 10.33
N ARG A 106 1.22 -3.56 10.69
CA ARG A 106 2.21 -4.65 10.69
C ARG A 106 2.78 -4.90 9.30
N LEU A 107 1.94 -5.03 8.28
CA LEU A 107 2.39 -5.18 6.89
C LEU A 107 3.19 -3.96 6.43
N TRP A 108 2.79 -2.77 6.87
CA TRP A 108 3.46 -1.53 6.51
C TRP A 108 4.84 -1.34 7.10
N ARG A 109 5.06 -1.81 8.33
CA ARG A 109 6.43 -1.86 8.87
C ARG A 109 7.37 -2.63 7.93
N HIS A 110 6.92 -3.75 7.37
CA HIS A 110 7.73 -4.52 6.42
C HIS A 110 7.93 -3.81 5.09
N VAL A 111 6.95 -3.05 4.60
CA VAL A 111 7.08 -2.34 3.33
C VAL A 111 7.94 -1.09 3.44
N ARG A 112 7.96 -0.41 4.60
CA ARG A 112 8.90 0.68 4.88
C ARG A 112 10.36 0.23 4.73
N THR A 113 10.65 -1.03 5.04
CA THR A 113 11.99 -1.63 4.88
C THR A 113 12.34 -2.04 3.44
N LEU A 114 11.46 -1.82 2.46
CA LEU A 114 11.78 -2.02 1.05
C LEU A 114 12.57 -0.83 0.49
N PRO A 115 13.42 -1.05 -0.54
CA PRO A 115 13.97 0.03 -1.34
C PRO A 115 12.87 0.97 -1.84
N VAL A 116 13.17 2.26 -1.82
CA VAL A 116 12.25 3.35 -2.17
C VAL A 116 11.43 3.04 -3.45
N ARG A 117 12.10 2.64 -4.55
CA ARG A 117 11.42 2.27 -5.82
C ARG A 117 10.43 1.10 -5.69
N GLN A 118 10.77 0.07 -4.93
CA GLN A 118 9.89 -1.09 -4.73
C GLN A 118 8.66 -0.69 -3.94
N ARG A 119 8.84 0.11 -2.89
CA ARG A 119 7.74 0.64 -2.08
C ARG A 119 6.76 1.44 -2.93
N ALA A 120 7.21 2.42 -3.72
CA ALA A 120 6.25 3.19 -4.50
C ALA A 120 5.59 2.39 -5.62
N VAL A 121 6.27 1.41 -6.23
CA VAL A 121 5.59 0.50 -7.16
C VAL A 121 4.44 -0.21 -6.47
N LEU A 122 4.63 -0.69 -5.24
CA LEU A 122 3.54 -1.33 -4.48
C LEU A 122 2.43 -0.34 -4.12
N VAL A 123 2.77 0.85 -3.62
CA VAL A 123 1.78 1.88 -3.26
C VAL A 123 0.95 2.27 -4.48
N LEU A 124 1.58 2.57 -5.61
CA LEU A 124 0.87 2.99 -6.82
C LEU A 124 -0.01 1.88 -7.39
N ARG A 125 0.44 0.62 -7.34
CA ARG A 125 -0.29 -0.51 -7.93
C ARG A 125 -1.43 -1.03 -7.06
N PHE A 126 -1.24 -1.08 -5.74
CA PHE A 126 -2.15 -1.77 -4.82
C PHE A 126 -2.87 -0.86 -3.85
N TYR A 127 -2.35 0.35 -3.59
CA TYR A 127 -3.02 1.31 -2.72
C TYR A 127 -3.75 2.39 -3.53
N GLU A 128 -3.16 2.81 -4.66
CA GLU A 128 -3.77 3.79 -5.57
C GLU A 128 -4.42 3.16 -6.81
N ASP A 129 -4.47 1.81 -6.87
CA ASP A 129 -5.10 1.03 -7.95
C ASP A 129 -4.67 1.41 -9.38
N LEU A 130 -3.45 1.93 -9.55
CA LEU A 130 -2.95 2.28 -10.88
C LEU A 130 -2.57 1.04 -11.66
N SER A 131 -2.86 1.04 -12.96
CA SER A 131 -2.37 0.02 -13.89
C SER A 131 -0.83 0.01 -13.99
N GLU A 132 -0.25 -1.06 -14.52
CA GLU A 132 1.19 -1.14 -14.77
C GLU A 132 1.66 -0.04 -15.72
N ALA A 133 0.85 0.25 -16.74
CA ALA A 133 1.13 1.30 -17.71
C ALA A 133 1.08 2.70 -17.08
N GLN A 134 0.09 2.99 -16.23
CA GLN A 134 0.01 4.26 -15.51
C GLN A 134 1.18 4.42 -14.52
N THR A 135 1.50 3.35 -13.80
CA THR A 135 2.64 3.32 -12.87
C THR A 135 3.96 3.56 -13.61
N ALA A 136 4.17 2.86 -14.73
CA ALA A 136 5.33 3.02 -15.60
C ALA A 136 5.50 4.46 -16.08
N ALA A 137 4.41 5.07 -16.58
CA ALA A 137 4.40 6.45 -17.05
C ALA A 137 4.72 7.46 -15.93
N LEU A 138 4.17 7.27 -14.72
CA LEU A 138 4.44 8.16 -13.59
C LEU A 138 5.88 8.07 -13.10
N LEU A 139 6.38 6.84 -12.97
CA LEU A 139 7.71 6.57 -12.45
C LEU A 139 8.84 6.76 -13.48
N ASP A 140 8.48 6.98 -14.75
CA ASP A 140 9.40 7.07 -15.89
C ASP A 140 10.27 5.80 -16.04
N ILE A 141 9.60 4.65 -16.06
CA ILE A 141 10.22 3.32 -16.23
C ILE A 141 9.39 2.45 -17.19
N SER A 142 9.95 1.33 -17.67
CA SER A 142 9.18 0.42 -18.53
C SER A 142 8.11 -0.36 -17.74
N PRO A 143 6.99 -0.77 -18.37
CA PRO A 143 6.02 -1.68 -17.74
C PRO A 143 6.65 -3.02 -17.29
N GLY A 144 7.65 -3.52 -18.02
CA GLY A 144 8.43 -4.69 -17.60
C GLY A 144 9.24 -4.45 -16.32
N THR A 145 9.74 -3.23 -16.13
CA THR A 145 10.39 -2.81 -14.87
C THR A 145 9.38 -2.76 -13.73
N VAL A 146 8.16 -2.28 -13.96
CA VAL A 146 7.08 -2.32 -12.95
C VAL A 146 6.79 -3.76 -12.51
N LYS A 147 6.62 -4.69 -13.46
CA LYS A 147 6.39 -6.12 -13.16
C LYS A 147 7.51 -6.74 -12.35
N SER A 148 8.75 -6.56 -12.81
CA SER A 148 9.92 -7.14 -12.15
C SER A 148 10.15 -6.55 -10.75
N GLN A 149 9.96 -5.24 -10.57
CA GLN A 149 10.02 -4.61 -9.24
C GLN A 149 8.89 -5.08 -8.33
N THR A 150 7.67 -5.23 -8.85
CA THR A 150 6.53 -5.80 -8.10
C THR A 150 6.86 -7.20 -7.60
N SER A 151 7.34 -8.08 -8.49
CA SER A 151 7.72 -9.45 -8.13
C SER A 151 8.82 -9.49 -7.06
N ARG A 152 9.87 -8.69 -7.21
CA ARG A 152 10.97 -8.60 -6.25
C ARG A 152 10.52 -8.06 -4.89
N ALA A 153 9.66 -7.05 -4.89
CA ALA A 153 9.09 -6.46 -3.70
C ALA A 153 8.25 -7.49 -2.93
N LEU A 154 7.30 -8.15 -3.60
CA LEU A 154 6.46 -9.20 -3.00
C LEU A 154 7.28 -10.39 -2.50
N SER A 155 8.32 -10.81 -3.24
CA SER A 155 9.22 -11.88 -2.78
C SER A 155 9.98 -11.50 -1.52
N THR A 156 10.41 -10.24 -1.40
CA THR A 156 11.08 -9.73 -0.21
C THR A 156 10.13 -9.69 0.98
N LEU A 157 8.89 -9.24 0.79
CA LEU A 157 7.87 -9.22 1.84
C LEU A 157 7.51 -10.63 2.31
N ARG A 158 7.26 -11.58 1.39
CA ARG A 158 6.97 -12.98 1.74
C ARG A 158 8.07 -13.60 2.58
N ARG A 159 9.33 -13.40 2.21
CA ARG A 159 10.48 -13.90 2.99
C ARG A 159 10.52 -13.32 4.40
N ARG A 160 10.29 -12.01 4.56
CA ARG A 160 10.31 -11.33 5.86
C ARG A 160 9.14 -11.77 6.76
N LEU A 161 7.94 -11.88 6.19
CA LEU A 161 6.75 -12.33 6.90
C LEU A 161 6.84 -13.81 7.29
N GLY A 162 7.41 -14.66 6.43
CA GLY A 162 7.67 -16.08 6.75
C GLY A 162 8.61 -16.23 7.95
N ALA A 163 9.74 -15.52 7.95
CA ALA A 163 10.68 -15.53 9.07
C ALA A 163 10.06 -15.03 10.40
N GLU A 164 9.13 -14.07 10.35
CA GLU A 164 8.39 -13.62 11.52
C GLU A 164 7.36 -14.65 12.01
N ALA A 165 6.73 -15.40 11.10
CA ALA A 165 5.83 -16.50 11.47
C ALA A 165 6.60 -17.66 12.13
N ASP A 166 7.75 -18.05 11.57
CA ASP A 166 8.59 -19.12 12.09
C ASP A 166 9.15 -18.80 13.49
N SER A 167 9.46 -17.53 13.76
CA SER A 167 9.93 -17.06 15.07
C SER A 167 8.84 -16.89 16.13
N ARG A 168 7.55 -16.94 15.75
CA ARG A 168 6.41 -16.88 16.67
C ARG A 168 5.95 -18.26 17.14
N VAL A 169 6.41 -19.34 16.52
CA VAL A 169 6.14 -20.70 17.02
C VAL A 169 6.85 -20.83 18.38
N PRO A 170 6.11 -20.95 19.50
CA PRO A 170 6.75 -21.14 20.79
C PRO A 170 7.50 -22.47 20.74
N GLN A 171 8.77 -22.47 21.14
CA GLN A 171 9.51 -23.67 21.51
C GLN A 171 8.86 -24.26 22.79
N GLY A 172 7.70 -24.89 22.61
CA GLY A 172 6.94 -25.60 23.63
C GLY A 172 6.92 -27.10 23.40
N GLU A 173 7.92 -27.65 22.70
CA GLU A 173 8.27 -29.07 22.81
C GLU A 173 9.24 -29.21 23.98
N GLU A 174 8.71 -29.05 25.20
CA GLU A 174 9.32 -29.69 26.35
C GLU A 174 9.36 -31.18 26.07
N ALA A 175 10.57 -31.73 26.13
CA ALA A 175 10.86 -33.14 25.97
C ALA A 175 9.80 -33.99 26.69
N LEU A 176 9.06 -34.77 25.91
CA LEU A 176 8.43 -36.01 26.37
C LEU A 176 9.55 -36.94 26.82
N THR A 177 10.05 -36.71 28.03
CA THR A 177 10.79 -37.70 28.79
C THR A 177 9.85 -38.89 28.98
N PRO A 178 10.24 -40.11 28.55
CA PRO A 178 9.41 -41.26 28.80
C PRO A 178 9.41 -41.53 30.31
N VAL A 179 8.27 -41.32 30.95
CA VAL A 179 7.99 -41.80 32.31
C VAL A 179 8.17 -43.32 32.28
N PRO A 180 9.00 -43.93 33.17
CA PRO A 180 9.16 -45.38 33.16
C PRO A 180 7.84 -46.01 33.57
N LEU A 181 7.26 -46.81 32.67
CA LEU A 181 6.06 -47.61 32.94
C LEU A 181 6.45 -48.66 33.99
N ARG A 182 5.92 -48.50 35.21
CA ARG A 182 6.09 -49.47 36.29
C ARG A 182 5.24 -50.70 35.95
N ALA A 183 5.87 -51.87 35.99
CA ALA A 183 5.24 -53.17 35.82
C ALA A 183 4.02 -53.34 36.74
N ALA A 184 2.93 -53.85 36.17
CA ALA A 184 1.88 -54.53 36.91
C ALA A 184 1.40 -55.71 36.05
N ASP A 185 1.42 -56.88 36.69
CA ASP A 185 1.12 -58.19 36.18
C ASP A 185 -0.34 -58.38 35.70
N GLY A 186 -0.48 -59.29 34.73
CA GLY A 186 -1.58 -60.25 34.51
C GLY A 186 -3.06 -59.83 34.67
N ASP A 187 -3.84 -59.99 33.60
CA ASP A 187 -4.74 -61.15 33.44
C ASP A 187 -5.36 -61.15 32.03
N GLY A 188 -5.61 -62.36 31.52
CA GLY A 188 -6.12 -62.61 30.17
C GLY A 188 -7.58 -62.22 30.00
N GLY A 189 -7.87 -61.50 28.91
CA GLY A 189 -9.23 -61.18 28.49
C GLY A 189 -9.29 -61.03 26.98
N ARG A 190 -9.71 -62.10 26.30
CA ARG A 190 -9.99 -62.17 24.87
C ARG A 190 -11.11 -61.19 24.51
N PHE A 191 -10.85 -60.17 23.68
CA PHE A 191 -11.86 -59.34 23.04
C PHE A 191 -11.53 -59.06 21.56
N GLU A 192 -12.53 -59.29 20.71
CA GLU A 192 -12.55 -59.20 19.25
C GLU A 192 -12.34 -57.77 18.70
N PRO A 193 -11.82 -57.61 17.47
CA PRO A 193 -11.68 -56.31 16.82
C PRO A 193 -13.00 -55.85 16.18
N ALA A 194 -13.65 -54.85 16.77
CA ALA A 194 -14.72 -54.11 16.12
C ALA A 194 -14.13 -53.13 15.10
N GLN A 195 -14.45 -53.36 13.82
CA GLN A 195 -14.16 -52.42 12.73
C GLN A 195 -15.03 -51.16 12.90
N GLN A 196 -14.43 -50.04 13.30
CA GLN A 196 -15.07 -48.73 13.24
C GLN A 196 -14.54 -47.94 12.06
N SER A 197 -15.42 -47.82 11.07
CA SER A 197 -15.35 -46.94 9.91
C SER A 197 -15.11 -45.49 10.35
N PHE A 198 -13.95 -44.93 9.99
CA PHE A 198 -13.70 -43.49 10.12
C PHE A 198 -14.29 -42.75 8.94
N GLY A 199 -15.08 -41.75 9.28
CA GLY A 199 -15.98 -41.02 8.41
C GLY A 199 -15.31 -40.19 7.31
N GLN A 200 -16.17 -39.84 6.36
CA GLN A 200 -15.93 -39.06 5.17
C GLN A 200 -15.15 -37.76 5.42
N ARG A 201 -14.18 -37.51 4.54
CA ARG A 201 -13.59 -36.19 4.31
C ARG A 201 -14.70 -35.20 3.92
N PRO A 202 -14.81 -34.01 4.55
CA PRO A 202 -15.68 -32.97 4.00
C PRO A 202 -15.12 -32.47 2.66
N ALA A 203 -16.03 -32.29 1.71
CA ALA A 203 -15.76 -31.82 0.36
C ALA A 203 -15.30 -30.35 0.34
N LEU A 204 -14.40 -30.04 -0.59
CA LEU A 204 -13.97 -28.69 -0.94
C LEU A 204 -15.18 -27.86 -1.42
N PRO A 205 -15.32 -26.56 -1.07
CA PRO A 205 -16.33 -25.71 -1.69
C PRO A 205 -16.02 -25.46 -3.18
N PRO A 206 -17.06 -25.21 -4.01
CA PRO A 206 -16.88 -25.00 -5.45
C PRO A 206 -16.19 -23.65 -5.75
N GLU A 207 -15.34 -23.64 -6.77
CA GLU A 207 -14.66 -22.46 -7.29
C GLU A 207 -15.65 -21.33 -7.64
N LEU A 208 -15.31 -20.10 -7.21
CA LEU A 208 -16.01 -18.90 -7.63
C LEU A 208 -15.79 -18.65 -9.14
N PRO A 209 -16.84 -18.25 -9.89
CA PRO A 209 -16.72 -17.98 -11.32
C PRO A 209 -15.83 -16.76 -11.56
N ARG A 210 -14.88 -16.90 -12.50
CA ARG A 210 -14.01 -15.80 -12.95
C ARG A 210 -14.86 -14.67 -13.55
N PRO A 211 -14.55 -13.39 -13.25
CA PRO A 211 -15.25 -12.27 -13.85
C PRO A 211 -15.03 -12.25 -15.37
N ARG A 212 -16.14 -12.13 -16.11
CA ARG A 212 -16.17 -11.93 -17.57
C ARG A 212 -15.36 -10.69 -17.94
N GLN A 213 -14.44 -10.82 -18.88
CA GLN A 213 -13.76 -9.68 -19.50
C GLN A 213 -14.80 -8.82 -20.24
N ALA A 214 -15.22 -7.72 -19.61
CA ALA A 214 -15.98 -6.68 -20.28
C ALA A 214 -15.02 -5.90 -21.19
N GLY A 215 -15.38 -5.81 -22.48
CA GLY A 215 -14.54 -5.31 -23.56
C GLY A 215 -13.93 -3.93 -23.29
N ALA A 216 -12.64 -3.83 -23.62
CA ALA A 216 -11.87 -2.61 -23.64
C ALA A 216 -12.54 -1.55 -24.54
N ARG A 217 -13.22 -0.58 -23.93
CA ARG A 217 -13.40 0.73 -24.56
C ARG A 217 -12.17 1.56 -24.24
N ARG A 218 -11.38 1.86 -25.27
CA ARG A 218 -10.28 2.83 -25.23
C ARG A 218 -10.80 4.15 -24.65
N PRO A 219 -10.25 4.69 -23.56
CA PRO A 219 -10.48 6.08 -23.23
C PRO A 219 -9.78 6.95 -24.29
N ALA A 220 -10.51 7.95 -24.80
CA ALA A 220 -10.00 8.92 -25.76
C ALA A 220 -8.76 9.62 -25.18
N ALA A 221 -7.73 9.78 -26.01
CA ALA A 221 -6.52 10.51 -25.67
C ALA A 221 -6.88 11.98 -25.38
N LEU A 222 -6.97 12.34 -24.10
CA LEU A 222 -6.97 13.74 -23.69
C LEU A 222 -5.57 14.30 -23.92
N SER A 223 -5.46 15.10 -24.98
CA SER A 223 -4.27 15.86 -25.34
C SER A 223 -3.87 16.77 -24.17
N VAL A 224 -2.68 16.53 -23.63
CA VAL A 224 -2.07 17.35 -22.56
C VAL A 224 -1.34 18.50 -23.24
N PRO A 225 -1.64 19.78 -22.95
CA PRO A 225 -0.80 20.88 -23.41
C PRO A 225 0.57 20.82 -22.71
N ALA A 226 1.63 20.99 -23.50
CA ALA A 226 3.01 20.99 -23.04
C ALA A 226 3.25 22.08 -21.98
N PRO A 227 4.12 21.86 -20.99
CA PRO A 227 4.48 22.88 -20.01
C PRO A 227 5.20 24.06 -20.69
N PRO A 228 5.01 25.31 -20.24
CA PRO A 228 5.73 26.45 -20.78
C PRO A 228 7.24 26.26 -20.55
N GLY A 229 8.01 26.43 -21.62
CA GLY A 229 9.47 26.41 -21.57
C GLY A 229 10.02 27.54 -20.69
N PRO A 230 11.29 27.44 -20.26
CA PRO A 230 11.90 28.44 -19.40
C PRO A 230 11.92 29.80 -20.11
N ALA A 231 11.45 30.83 -19.42
CA ALA A 231 11.56 32.22 -19.86
C ALA A 231 13.06 32.57 -19.97
N VAL A 232 13.53 32.71 -21.20
CA VAL A 232 14.85 33.29 -21.49
C VAL A 232 14.76 34.77 -21.15
N GLY A 233 15.63 35.20 -20.23
CA GLY A 233 15.70 36.57 -19.74
C GLY A 233 15.96 37.56 -20.87
N ALA A 234 15.17 38.63 -20.88
CA ALA A 234 15.55 39.89 -21.47
C ALA A 234 16.31 40.68 -20.39
N GLU A 235 17.64 40.69 -20.50
CA GLU A 235 18.46 41.78 -19.94
C GLU A 235 18.58 42.90 -20.97
N ALA A 236 18.79 44.10 -20.42
CA ALA A 236 18.80 45.45 -20.98
C ALA A 236 19.47 45.64 -22.36
#